data_AF-A0A068VQK2-F1
#
_entry.id   AF-A0A068VQK2-F1
#
_cell.length_a   1.000
_cell.length_b   1.000
_cell.length_c   1.000
_cell.angle_alpha   90.00
_cell.angle_beta   90.00
_cell.angle_gamma   90.00
#
_symmetry.space_group_name_H-M   'P 1'
#
loop_
_entity.id
_entity.type
_entity.pdbx_description
1 polymer ?
#
loop_
_entity_poly.entity_id
_entity_poly.type
_entity_poly.pdbx_seq_one_letter_code
_entity_poly.pdbx_strand_id
1 'polypeptide(L)'
;MLFLGKFLWENVADCLTNGFPVYIFQQAALVLNASRRFRYTLDLKKDKERKLLLAKIRTHAQVIRAAVLFQAAAQGVDVPGSPLKKPPTPTRTGDFDISQEELSQMSREHEISSLQQYGGVKGVAEKLKTSLEKGIRGDETDFLKRKNIFGSNTYPRKKGRSFWV
;
A
#
# COMPACT_ATOMS: atom_id res chain seq x y z
N MET A 1 5.67 -58.83 51.50
CA MET A 1 5.86 -57.90 50.36
C MET A 1 4.53 -57.66 49.62
N LEU A 2 3.45 -57.29 50.35
CA LEU A 2 2.10 -57.11 49.77
C LEU A 2 1.35 -55.89 50.33
N PHE A 3 2.05 -54.93 50.95
CA PHE A 3 1.42 -53.74 51.55
C PHE A 3 1.76 -52.41 50.86
N LEU A 4 2.65 -52.39 49.87
CA LEU A 4 2.97 -51.18 49.10
C LEU A 4 2.23 -51.06 47.76
N GLY A 5 1.53 -52.12 47.32
CA GLY A 5 0.82 -52.11 46.03
C GLY A 5 -0.60 -51.55 46.09
N LYS A 6 -1.27 -51.57 47.26
CA LYS A 6 -2.64 -51.06 47.39
C LYS A 6 -2.71 -49.53 47.52
N PHE A 7 -1.72 -48.91 48.17
CA PHE A 7 -1.73 -47.47 48.44
C PHE A 7 -1.57 -46.62 47.16
N LEU A 8 -0.91 -47.16 46.13
CA LEU A 8 -0.66 -46.44 44.88
C LEU A 8 -1.78 -46.62 43.83
N TRP A 9 -2.62 -47.66 43.96
CA TRP A 9 -3.72 -47.91 43.01
C TRP A 9 -5.03 -47.25 43.44
N GLU A 10 -5.29 -47.14 44.75
CA GLU A 10 -6.50 -46.45 45.26
C GLU A 10 -6.48 -44.94 44.92
N ASN A 11 -5.31 -44.30 44.91
CA ASN A 11 -5.17 -42.88 44.56
C ASN A 11 -5.35 -42.57 43.05
N VAL A 12 -5.20 -43.55 42.17
CA VAL A 12 -5.41 -43.37 40.72
C VAL A 12 -6.89 -43.58 40.36
N ALA A 13 -7.57 -44.46 41.07
CA ALA A 13 -9.00 -44.73 40.88
C ALA A 13 -9.90 -43.57 41.36
N ASP A 14 -9.50 -42.84 42.41
CA ASP A 14 -10.27 -41.70 42.93
C ASP A 14 -10.26 -40.47 42.01
N CYS A 15 -9.29 -40.34 41.11
CA CYS A 15 -9.22 -39.26 40.12
C CYS A 15 -10.23 -39.40 38.96
N LEU A 16 -10.80 -40.58 38.75
CA LEU A 16 -11.75 -40.83 37.67
C LEU A 16 -13.22 -40.73 38.11
N THR A 17 -13.49 -40.70 39.42
CA THR A 17 -14.85 -40.64 40.00
C THR A 17 -15.20 -39.28 40.61
N ASN A 18 -14.20 -38.47 40.98
CA ASN A 18 -14.39 -37.10 41.45
C ASN A 18 -13.66 -36.15 40.50
N GLY A 19 -14.42 -35.36 39.74
CA GLY A 19 -13.90 -34.50 38.68
C GLY A 19 -12.60 -33.78 39.05
N PHE A 20 -11.63 -33.80 38.12
CA PHE A 20 -10.31 -33.17 38.22
C PHE A 20 -10.38 -31.87 39.05
N PRO A 21 -9.59 -31.73 40.14
CA PRO A 21 -9.69 -30.57 41.00
C PRO A 21 -9.22 -29.32 40.24
N VAL A 22 -10.19 -28.53 39.77
CA VAL A 22 -10.03 -27.25 39.06
C VAL A 22 -8.99 -26.33 39.72
N TYR A 23 -8.85 -26.45 41.04
CA TYR A 23 -7.86 -25.79 41.87
C TYR A 23 -6.40 -25.94 41.38
N ILE A 24 -5.97 -27.13 40.93
CA ILE A 24 -4.58 -27.35 40.47
C ILE A 24 -4.30 -26.54 39.19
N PHE A 25 -5.25 -26.52 38.26
CA PHE A 25 -5.13 -25.72 37.04
C PHE A 25 -5.17 -24.22 37.30
N GLN A 26 -5.99 -23.77 38.27
CA GLN A 26 -6.01 -22.37 38.68
C GLN A 26 -4.70 -21.92 39.33
N GLN A 27 -4.12 -22.75 40.21
CA GLN A 27 -2.84 -22.43 40.85
C GLN A 27 -1.69 -22.39 39.84
N ALA A 28 -1.63 -23.37 38.93
CA ALA A 28 -0.65 -23.35 37.84
C ALA A 28 -0.83 -22.12 36.94
N ALA A 29 -2.07 -21.74 36.63
CA ALA A 29 -2.36 -20.55 35.82
C ALA A 29 -1.96 -19.25 36.52
N LEU A 30 -2.17 -19.12 37.84
CA LEU A 30 -1.77 -17.94 38.60
C LEU A 30 -0.25 -17.74 38.59
N VAL A 31 0.51 -18.81 38.81
CA VAL A 31 1.99 -18.76 38.79
C VAL A 31 2.51 -18.42 37.39
N LEU A 32 1.96 -19.04 36.34
CA LEU A 32 2.30 -18.72 34.95
C LEU A 32 1.92 -17.28 34.58
N ASN A 33 0.76 -16.78 35.04
CA ASN A 33 0.31 -15.41 34.82
C ASN A 33 1.23 -14.39 35.51
N ALA A 34 1.62 -14.66 36.76
CA ALA A 34 2.54 -13.83 37.53
C ALA A 34 3.93 -13.78 36.86
N SER A 35 4.49 -14.94 36.46
CA SER A 35 5.76 -15.02 35.72
C SER A 35 5.69 -14.29 34.37
N ARG A 36 4.57 -14.44 33.64
CA ARG A 36 4.31 -13.70 32.41
C ARG A 36 4.29 -12.19 32.67
N ARG A 37 3.53 -11.73 33.67
CA ARG A 37 3.40 -10.29 34.02
C ARG A 37 4.72 -9.67 34.49
N PHE A 38 5.53 -10.41 35.25
CA PHE A 38 6.84 -9.95 35.70
C PHE A 38 7.77 -9.65 34.52
N ARG A 39 7.79 -10.55 33.52
CA ARG A 39 8.55 -10.33 32.27
C ARG A 39 8.05 -9.10 31.51
N TYR A 40 6.73 -8.94 31.37
CA TYR A 40 6.17 -7.75 30.73
C TYR A 40 6.60 -6.45 31.38
N THR A 41 6.54 -6.35 32.71
CA THR A 41 6.94 -5.11 33.41
C THR A 41 8.42 -4.76 33.20
N LEU A 42 9.28 -5.78 33.06
CA LEU A 42 10.69 -5.60 32.72
C LEU A 42 10.87 -5.13 31.27
N ASP A 43 10.10 -5.69 30.34
CA ASP A 43 10.15 -5.34 28.92
C ASP A 43 9.50 -3.98 28.60
N LEU A 44 8.54 -3.52 29.40
CA LEU A 44 7.86 -2.23 29.20
C LEU A 44 8.83 -1.05 29.13
N LYS A 45 9.89 -1.05 29.96
CA LYS A 45 10.90 0.02 29.95
C LYS A 45 11.76 -0.05 28.68
N LYS A 46 12.25 -1.26 28.34
CA LYS A 46 13.05 -1.50 27.12
C LYS A 46 12.28 -1.17 25.84
N ASP A 47 10.99 -1.48 25.79
CA ASP A 47 10.14 -1.18 24.65
C ASP A 47 9.87 0.32 24.49
N LYS A 48 9.66 1.05 25.61
CA LYS A 48 9.55 2.51 25.59
C LYS A 48 10.83 3.15 25.08
N GLU A 49 11.99 2.73 25.58
CA GLU A 49 13.30 3.21 25.14
C GLU A 49 13.55 2.90 23.65
N ARG A 50 13.23 1.69 23.19
CA ARG A 50 13.30 1.32 21.76
C ARG A 50 12.42 2.22 20.89
N LYS A 51 11.17 2.48 21.31
CA LYS A 51 10.25 3.37 20.58
C LYS A 51 10.77 4.80 20.50
N LEU A 52 11.31 5.33 21.61
CA LEU A 52 11.90 6.66 21.63
C LEU A 52 13.13 6.77 20.72
N LEU A 53 14.00 5.76 20.75
CA LEU A 53 15.17 5.68 19.87
C LEU A 53 14.74 5.69 18.40
N LEU A 54 13.77 4.84 18.02
CA LEU A 54 13.25 4.78 16.66
C LEU A 54 12.60 6.10 16.22
N ALA A 55 11.87 6.78 17.12
CA ALA A 55 11.30 8.10 16.85
C ALA A 55 12.40 9.13 16.56
N LYS A 56 13.47 9.16 17.37
CA LYS A 56 14.62 10.05 17.14
C LYS A 56 15.31 9.77 15.81
N ILE A 57 15.57 8.51 15.47
CA ILE A 57 16.18 8.15 14.17
C ILE A 57 15.31 8.65 13.02
N ARG A 58 13.98 8.46 13.12
CA ARG A 58 13.05 8.94 12.09
C ARG A 58 13.09 10.45 11.94
N THR A 59 13.09 11.20 13.04
CA THR A 59 13.16 12.68 12.97
C THR A 59 14.48 13.13 12.36
N HIS A 60 15.61 12.53 12.74
CA HIS A 60 16.90 12.86 12.13
C HIS A 60 16.93 12.54 10.63
N ALA A 61 16.41 11.39 10.21
CA ALA A 61 16.33 11.02 8.80
C ALA A 61 15.45 11.99 7.99
N GLN A 62 14.32 12.43 8.55
CA GLN A 62 13.45 13.42 7.92
C GLN A 62 14.13 14.78 7.77
N VAL A 63 14.85 15.24 8.79
CA VAL A 63 15.60 16.51 8.74
C VAL A 63 16.68 16.46 7.66
N ILE A 64 17.45 15.37 7.58
CA ILE A 64 18.47 15.18 6.54
C ILE A 64 17.82 15.18 5.16
N ARG A 65 16.71 14.44 4.98
CA ARG A 65 15.98 14.40 3.71
C ARG A 65 15.48 15.78 3.29
N ALA A 66 14.92 16.55 4.22
CA ALA A 66 14.46 17.90 3.95
C ALA A 66 15.63 18.81 3.52
N ALA A 67 16.76 18.78 4.24
CA ALA A 67 17.94 19.57 3.90
C ALA A 67 18.47 19.29 2.48
N VAL A 68 18.55 18.01 2.09
CA VAL A 68 18.97 17.62 0.73
C VAL A 68 18.00 18.13 -0.34
N LEU A 69 16.69 18.02 -0.08
CA LEU A 69 15.67 18.54 -1.01
C LEU A 69 15.75 20.07 -1.15
N PHE A 70 15.97 20.79 -0.05
CA PHE A 70 16.16 22.25 -0.09
C PHE A 70 17.41 22.64 -0.87
N GLN A 71 18.52 21.92 -0.68
CA GLN A 71 19.75 22.16 -1.42
C GLN A 71 19.59 21.87 -2.92
N ALA A 72 18.92 20.77 -3.27
CA ALA A 72 18.62 20.41 -4.65
C ALA A 72 17.75 21.46 -5.35
N ALA A 73 16.68 21.90 -4.68
CA ALA A 73 15.80 22.96 -5.18
C ALA A 73 16.54 24.30 -5.37
N ALA A 74 17.46 24.64 -4.45
CA ALA A 74 18.28 25.84 -4.56
C ALA A 74 19.30 25.79 -5.71
N GLN A 75 19.84 24.60 -6.04
CA GLN A 75 20.81 24.42 -7.11
C GLN A 75 20.16 24.20 -8.49
N GLY A 76 18.84 24.03 -8.56
CA GLY A 76 18.14 23.75 -9.83
C GLY A 76 18.56 22.43 -10.48
N VAL A 77 19.23 21.55 -9.73
CA VAL A 77 19.70 20.24 -10.23
C VAL A 77 18.64 19.20 -9.86
N ASP A 78 17.96 18.70 -10.88
CA ASP A 78 17.04 17.57 -10.77
C ASP A 78 17.78 16.35 -10.21
N VAL A 79 17.54 16.01 -8.94
CA VAL A 79 18.11 14.82 -8.30
C VAL A 79 17.47 13.57 -8.92
N PRO A 80 18.26 12.61 -9.43
CA PRO A 80 17.75 11.37 -9.99
C PRO A 80 17.20 10.49 -8.84
N GLY A 81 15.88 10.43 -8.71
CA GLY A 81 15.19 9.66 -7.67
C GLY A 81 14.01 10.38 -7.00
N SER A 82 13.82 11.66 -7.29
CA SER A 82 12.54 12.33 -7.04
C SER A 82 11.56 11.99 -8.18
N PRO A 83 10.28 11.66 -7.91
CA PRO A 83 9.23 11.79 -8.91
C PRO A 83 8.94 13.30 -9.12
N LEU A 84 9.97 14.08 -9.45
CA LEU A 84 9.77 15.34 -10.12
C LEU A 84 9.27 14.94 -11.51
N LYS A 85 7.95 14.99 -11.68
CA LYS A 85 7.32 15.15 -12.99
C LYS A 85 8.14 16.23 -13.69
N LYS A 86 8.98 15.81 -14.65
CA LYS A 86 9.51 16.73 -15.64
C LYS A 86 8.32 17.53 -16.16
N PRO A 87 8.42 18.86 -16.32
CA PRO A 87 7.38 19.59 -17.02
C PRO A 87 7.11 18.84 -18.33
N PRO A 88 5.84 18.61 -18.69
CA PRO A 88 5.51 17.81 -19.86
C PRO A 88 6.12 18.51 -21.07
N THR A 89 7.29 18.04 -21.50
CA THR A 89 7.74 18.25 -22.86
C THR A 89 6.62 17.74 -23.74
N PRO A 90 6.08 18.57 -24.66
CA PRO A 90 4.99 18.16 -25.53
C PRO A 90 5.51 16.97 -26.34
N THR A 91 5.17 15.77 -25.88
CA THR A 91 5.56 14.55 -26.57
C THR A 91 4.54 14.43 -27.68
N ARG A 92 4.90 14.97 -28.83
CA ARG A 92 4.02 15.05 -29.98
C ARG A 92 3.84 13.65 -30.54
N THR A 93 2.82 12.95 -30.07
CA THR A 93 2.49 11.60 -30.50
C THR A 93 1.61 11.70 -31.75
N GLY A 94 2.28 11.79 -32.90
CA GLY A 94 1.63 11.88 -34.20
C GLY A 94 0.98 13.24 -34.45
N ASP A 95 -0.30 13.22 -34.86
CA ASP A 95 -1.08 14.42 -35.19
C ASP A 95 -1.58 15.18 -33.94
N PHE A 96 -1.49 14.60 -32.73
CA PHE A 96 -2.01 15.20 -31.49
C PHE A 96 -0.88 15.71 -30.58
N ASP A 97 -1.15 16.79 -29.85
CA ASP A 97 -0.18 17.45 -28.97
C ASP A 97 -0.27 16.94 -27.52
N ILE A 98 -0.91 15.79 -27.32
CA ILE A 98 -1.06 15.12 -26.03
C ILE A 98 -1.04 13.60 -26.21
N SER A 99 -0.34 12.89 -25.32
CA SER A 99 -0.22 11.44 -25.37
C SER A 99 -1.27 10.72 -24.52
N GLN A 100 -1.43 9.41 -24.76
CA GLN A 100 -2.31 8.56 -23.97
C GLN A 100 -1.85 8.48 -22.50
N GLU A 101 -0.54 8.39 -22.28
CA GLU A 101 0.06 8.29 -20.95
C GLU A 101 -0.24 9.55 -20.13
N GLU A 102 -0.07 10.73 -20.72
CA GLU A 102 -0.36 12.02 -20.08
C GLU A 102 -1.83 12.12 -19.64
N LEU A 103 -2.76 11.78 -20.53
CA LEU A 103 -4.20 11.74 -20.21
C LEU A 103 -4.50 10.74 -19.09
N SER A 104 -3.89 9.55 -19.14
CA SER A 104 -4.09 8.52 -18.13
C SER A 104 -3.53 8.94 -16.77
N GLN A 105 -2.41 9.64 -16.75
CA GLN A 105 -1.77 10.12 -15.54
C GLN A 105 -2.61 11.21 -14.87
N MET A 106 -3.06 12.21 -15.64
CA MET A 106 -3.97 13.24 -15.13
C MET A 106 -5.25 12.64 -14.52
N SER A 107 -5.82 11.63 -15.19
CA SER A 107 -7.04 10.97 -14.70
C SER A 107 -6.79 10.12 -13.45
N ARG A 108 -5.60 9.54 -13.27
CA ARG A 108 -5.26 8.68 -12.13
C ARG A 108 -4.94 9.49 -10.88
N GLU A 109 -4.21 10.59 -11.04
CA GLU A 109 -3.71 11.38 -9.91
C GLU A 109 -4.71 12.44 -9.44
N HIS A 110 -5.77 12.71 -10.21
CA HIS A 110 -6.79 13.72 -9.91
C HIS A 110 -6.23 15.12 -9.58
N GLU A 111 -5.03 15.43 -10.08
CA GLU A 111 -4.35 16.69 -9.83
C GLU A 111 -4.90 17.81 -10.74
N ILE A 112 -5.71 18.69 -10.16
CA ILE A 112 -6.27 19.86 -10.86
C ILE A 112 -5.14 20.77 -11.41
N SER A 113 -4.02 20.87 -10.70
CA SER A 113 -2.85 21.63 -11.13
C SER A 113 -2.28 21.12 -12.45
N SER A 114 -2.24 19.79 -12.63
CA SER A 114 -1.81 19.19 -13.89
C SER A 114 -2.75 19.61 -15.01
N LEU A 115 -4.07 19.54 -14.81
CA LEU A 115 -5.06 19.98 -15.82
C LEU A 115 -4.92 21.48 -16.19
N GLN A 116 -4.61 22.34 -15.22
CA GLN A 116 -4.38 23.77 -15.47
C GLN A 116 -3.16 24.02 -16.35
N GLN A 117 -2.08 23.23 -16.21
CA GLN A 117 -0.90 23.34 -17.08
C GLN A 117 -1.22 23.06 -18.55
N TYR A 118 -2.23 22.24 -18.84
CA TYR A 118 -2.69 21.97 -20.21
C TYR A 118 -3.72 23.01 -20.72
N GLY A 119 -3.95 24.12 -20.01
CA GLY A 119 -4.94 25.14 -20.39
C GLY A 119 -6.37 24.79 -19.95
N GLY A 120 -6.51 23.91 -18.95
CA GLY A 120 -7.81 23.45 -18.46
C GLY A 120 -8.53 22.55 -19.47
N VAL A 121 -9.85 22.44 -19.32
CA VAL A 121 -10.70 21.63 -20.20
C VAL A 121 -10.64 22.12 -21.66
N LYS A 122 -10.57 23.44 -21.87
CA LYS A 122 -10.45 24.05 -23.21
C LYS A 122 -9.15 23.68 -23.90
N GLY A 123 -8.01 23.83 -23.19
CA GLY A 123 -6.71 23.49 -23.77
C GLY A 123 -6.54 22.00 -24.03
N VAL A 124 -7.11 21.12 -23.21
CA VAL A 124 -7.14 19.67 -23.49
C VAL A 124 -7.97 19.37 -24.75
N ALA A 125 -9.12 20.03 -24.92
CA ALA A 125 -9.96 19.84 -26.12
C ALA A 125 -9.24 20.30 -27.41
N GLU A 126 -8.51 21.42 -27.34
CA GLU A 126 -7.69 21.92 -28.46
C GLU A 126 -6.57 20.93 -28.81
N LYS A 127 -5.84 20.41 -27.83
CA LYS A 127 -4.78 19.40 -28.03
C LYS A 127 -5.30 18.10 -28.63
N LEU A 128 -6.54 17.71 -28.28
CA LEU A 128 -7.24 16.55 -28.86
C LEU A 128 -7.93 16.85 -30.20
N LYS A 129 -7.88 18.11 -30.68
CA LYS A 129 -8.59 18.59 -31.86
C LYS A 129 -10.07 18.26 -31.83
N THR A 130 -10.70 18.44 -30.66
CA THR A 130 -12.12 18.18 -30.42
C THR A 130 -12.84 19.47 -30.08
N SER A 131 -14.08 19.62 -30.58
CA SER A 131 -14.92 20.75 -30.17
C SER A 131 -15.72 20.40 -28.91
N LEU A 132 -15.85 21.34 -27.99
CA LEU A 132 -16.60 21.12 -26.74
C LEU A 132 -18.11 20.98 -26.96
N GLU A 133 -18.64 21.62 -28.01
CA GLU A 133 -20.07 21.61 -28.32
C GLU A 133 -20.46 20.48 -29.28
N LYS A 134 -19.70 20.31 -30.37
CA LYS A 134 -20.04 19.39 -31.46
C LYS A 134 -19.23 18.09 -31.40
N GLY A 135 -18.26 17.97 -30.50
CA GLY A 135 -17.37 16.82 -30.39
C GLY A 135 -16.40 16.70 -31.57
N ILE A 136 -16.22 15.45 -32.01
CA ILE A 136 -15.37 15.05 -33.14
C ILE A 136 -16.16 15.04 -34.45
N ARG A 137 -15.47 15.34 -35.54
CA ARG A 137 -16.01 15.20 -36.90
C ARG A 137 -16.06 13.71 -37.20
N GLY A 138 -17.24 13.15 -37.51
CA GLY A 138 -17.46 11.71 -37.66
C GLY A 138 -16.80 11.05 -38.88
N ASP A 139 -15.59 11.47 -39.26
CA ASP A 139 -14.85 10.97 -40.40
C ASP A 139 -14.13 9.67 -40.03
N GLU A 140 -14.28 8.62 -40.86
CA GLU A 140 -13.71 7.30 -40.60
C GLU A 140 -12.18 7.30 -40.48
N THR A 141 -11.53 8.20 -41.22
CA THR A 141 -10.09 8.41 -41.16
C THR A 141 -9.64 9.00 -39.82
N ASP A 142 -10.43 9.91 -39.21
CA ASP A 142 -10.14 10.49 -37.89
C ASP A 142 -10.29 9.42 -36.80
N PHE A 143 -11.32 8.58 -36.88
CA PHE A 143 -11.50 7.47 -35.95
C PHE A 143 -10.34 6.46 -35.99
N LEU A 144 -9.87 6.10 -37.18
CA LEU A 144 -8.71 5.21 -37.36
C LEU A 144 -7.43 5.82 -36.75
N LYS A 145 -7.16 7.10 -37.00
CA LYS A 145 -6.01 7.81 -36.41
C LYS A 145 -6.06 7.82 -34.88
N ARG A 146 -7.21 8.17 -34.31
CA ARG A 146 -7.41 8.19 -32.85
C ARG A 146 -7.23 6.81 -32.23
N LYS A 147 -7.77 5.77 -32.87
CA LYS A 147 -7.62 4.39 -32.40
C LYS A 147 -6.16 3.92 -32.45
N ASN A 148 -5.40 4.34 -33.46
CA ASN A 148 -3.98 3.99 -33.57
C ASN A 148 -3.11 4.70 -32.52
N ILE A 149 -3.45 5.94 -32.16
CA ILE A 149 -2.65 6.75 -31.22
C ILE A 149 -3.02 6.50 -29.76
N PHE A 150 -4.32 6.43 -29.44
CA PHE A 150 -4.81 6.28 -28.06
C PHE A 150 -5.22 4.85 -27.71
N GLY A 151 -5.19 3.93 -28.67
CA GLY A 151 -5.63 2.56 -28.50
C GLY A 151 -7.15 2.36 -28.66
N SER A 152 -7.58 1.11 -28.54
CA SER A 152 -8.99 0.73 -28.56
C SER A 152 -9.63 0.94 -27.20
N ASN A 153 -10.85 1.51 -27.17
CA ASN A 153 -11.70 1.53 -25.98
C ASN A 153 -12.38 0.15 -25.73
N THR A 154 -11.55 -0.90 -25.68
CA THR A 154 -12.00 -2.28 -25.48
C THR A 154 -11.29 -2.85 -24.28
N TYR A 155 -12.05 -3.22 -23.26
CA TYR A 155 -11.48 -3.87 -22.09
C TYR A 155 -11.16 -5.34 -22.39
N PRO A 156 -9.96 -5.82 -22.02
CA PRO A 156 -9.61 -7.22 -22.21
C PRO A 156 -10.58 -8.10 -21.43
N ARG A 157 -11.29 -8.98 -22.13
CA ARG A 157 -12.15 -9.99 -21.49
C ARG A 157 -11.26 -11.05 -20.86
N LYS A 158 -11.63 -11.52 -19.67
CA LYS A 158 -11.01 -12.73 -19.10
C LYS A 158 -11.19 -13.87 -20.10
N LYS A 159 -10.10 -14.57 -20.42
CA LYS A 159 -10.19 -15.81 -21.20
C LYS A 159 -11.20 -16.74 -20.52
N GLY A 160 -12.15 -17.26 -21.28
CA GLY A 160 -13.08 -18.25 -20.77
C GLY A 160 -12.29 -19.45 -20.24
N ARG A 161 -12.75 -20.05 -19.15
CA ARG A 161 -12.26 -21.36 -18.74
C ARG A 161 -12.65 -22.33 -19.87
N SER A 162 -11.68 -23.05 -20.43
CA SER A 162 -12.00 -24.13 -21.37
C SER A 162 -12.89 -25.13 -20.66
N PHE A 163 -13.92 -25.62 -21.36
CA PHE A 163 -14.78 -26.68 -20.82
C PHE A 163 -13.98 -27.98 -20.62
N TRP A 164 -12.98 -28.18 -21.47
CA TRP A 164 -12.03 -29.27 -21.37
C TRP A 164 -10.96 -28.92 -20.34
N VAL A 165 -10.95 -29.69 -19.25
CA VAL A 165 -9.80 -29.89 -18.35
C VAL A 165 -9.03 -31.08 -18.87
#